data_AF-A0A955DIA8-F1
#
_entry.id   AF-A0A955DIA8-F1
#
_cell.length_a   1.000
_cell.length_b   1.000
_cell.length_c   1.000
_cell.angle_alpha   90.00
_cell.angle_beta   90.00
_cell.angle_gamma   90.00
#
_symmetry.space_group_name_H-M   'P 1'
#
loop_
_entity.id
_entity.type
_entity.pdbx_description
1 polymer ?
#
loop_
_entity_poly.entity_id
_entity_poly.type
_entity_poly.pdbx_seq_one_letter_code
_entity_poly.pdbx_strand_id
1 'polypeptide(L)'
;MRRHVTSRRGFTFVLVLVVTIIATAMISWQLRRMHLRAVAVQMQVDSYAEHHQLLGVRDVVWNWARRRSRTDKTMADLVREPGPHYEAQLPGEFLIRVWVHDGQGTILANLKGADTDRRRDLMMELLRRVPLDRPDLTRRGGPMEMSITAMPDVVIDAICGGDQQLASAMRYIRDDTSKEGKRDMRTEFIAQGFDPNDIADIFALLTFTPVLWQLEVEAVRATADGTPGTPERYALLVEIGTDTKLHEWRPAQDPPLGSTR
;
A
#
# COMPACT_ATOMS: atom_id res chain seq x y z
N MET A 1 0.28 -97.72 -2.42
CA MET A 1 -0.49 -96.54 -1.93
C MET A 1 0.47 -95.45 -1.47
N ARG A 2 0.82 -94.49 -2.34
CA ARG A 2 1.61 -93.30 -1.95
C ARG A 2 0.64 -92.16 -1.68
N ARG A 3 0.51 -91.74 -0.41
CA ARG A 3 -0.23 -90.53 -0.04
C ARG A 3 0.59 -89.31 -0.44
N HIS A 4 0.14 -88.58 -1.46
CA HIS A 4 0.62 -87.24 -1.77
C HIS A 4 0.16 -86.29 -0.65
N VAL A 5 1.01 -86.14 0.37
CA VAL A 5 0.87 -85.08 1.38
C VAL A 5 1.85 -83.98 1.00
N THR A 6 1.44 -82.72 1.25
CA THR A 6 2.23 -81.46 1.33
C THR A 6 2.31 -80.51 0.12
N SER A 7 1.23 -80.30 -0.65
CA SER A 7 1.11 -79.11 -1.54
C SER A 7 0.46 -77.88 -0.86
N ARG A 8 -0.25 -78.05 0.27
CA ARG A 8 -1.06 -76.95 0.86
C ARG A 8 -0.27 -75.83 1.56
N ARG A 9 0.98 -76.07 1.99
CA ARG A 9 1.76 -75.09 2.77
C ARG A 9 2.36 -73.95 1.92
N GLY A 10 2.68 -74.20 0.64
CA GLY A 10 3.23 -73.17 -0.24
C GLY A 10 2.21 -72.09 -0.61
N PHE A 11 0.95 -72.48 -0.82
CA PHE A 11 -0.13 -71.55 -1.14
C PHE A 11 -0.41 -70.56 0.00
N THR A 12 -0.41 -71.04 1.25
CA THR A 12 -0.60 -70.18 2.43
C THR A 12 0.50 -69.13 2.57
N PHE A 13 1.75 -69.50 2.32
CA PHE A 13 2.87 -68.55 2.38
C PHE A 13 2.74 -67.44 1.35
N VAL A 14 2.43 -67.78 0.09
CA VAL A 14 2.24 -66.78 -0.98
C VAL A 14 1.06 -65.86 -0.68
N LEU A 15 -0.05 -66.42 -0.17
CA LEU A 15 -1.22 -65.63 0.23
C LEU A 15 -0.87 -64.62 1.33
N VAL A 16 -0.18 -65.06 2.39
CA VAL A 16 0.26 -64.18 3.48
C VAL A 16 1.20 -63.10 2.96
N LEU A 17 2.13 -63.45 2.07
CA LEU A 17 3.05 -62.48 1.47
C LEU A 17 2.29 -61.40 0.67
N VAL A 18 1.35 -61.80 -0.18
CA VAL A 18 0.54 -60.88 -0.98
C VAL A 18 -0.30 -59.98 -0.08
N VAL A 19 -0.97 -60.54 0.93
CA VAL A 19 -1.75 -59.74 1.90
C VAL A 19 -0.86 -58.77 2.66
N THR A 20 0.35 -59.19 3.06
CA THR A 20 1.31 -58.33 3.75
C THR A 20 1.76 -57.16 2.86
N ILE A 21 2.05 -57.42 1.58
CA ILE A 21 2.42 -56.37 0.62
C ILE A 21 1.28 -55.37 0.42
N ILE A 22 0.03 -55.86 0.30
CA ILE A 22 -1.14 -55.00 0.16
C ILE A 22 -1.33 -54.15 1.43
N ALA A 23 -1.19 -54.76 2.62
CA ALA A 23 -1.32 -54.06 3.89
C ALA A 23 -0.26 -52.96 4.05
N THR A 24 1.01 -53.23 3.75
CA THR A 24 2.08 -52.22 3.83
C THR A 24 1.87 -51.10 2.82
N ALA A 25 1.46 -51.41 1.58
CA ALA A 25 1.14 -50.40 0.58
C ALA A 25 -0.03 -49.49 1.02
N MET A 26 -1.08 -50.07 1.61
CA MET A 26 -2.21 -49.31 2.15
C MET A 26 -1.77 -48.39 3.30
N ILE A 27 -0.93 -48.89 4.23
CA ILE A 27 -0.39 -48.09 5.34
C ILE A 27 0.47 -46.94 4.81
N SER A 28 1.39 -47.21 3.87
CA SER A 28 2.23 -46.18 3.24
C SER A 28 1.40 -45.10 2.54
N TRP A 29 0.32 -45.48 1.84
CA TRP A 29 -0.59 -44.51 1.24
C TRP A 29 -1.28 -43.66 2.31
N GLN A 30 -1.85 -44.26 3.36
CA GLN A 30 -2.51 -43.50 4.42
C GLN A 30 -1.55 -42.53 5.11
N LEU A 31 -0.31 -42.94 5.38
CA LEU A 31 0.74 -42.06 5.92
C LEU A 31 1.01 -40.87 4.99
N ARG A 32 1.16 -41.11 3.68
CA ARG A 32 1.35 -40.03 2.69
C ARG A 32 0.17 -39.07 2.65
N ARG A 33 -1.06 -39.59 2.74
CA ARG A 33 -2.28 -38.78 2.76
C ARG A 33 -2.39 -37.93 4.03
N MET A 34 -2.02 -38.48 5.19
CA MET A 34 -1.96 -37.73 6.45
C MET A 34 -0.93 -36.60 6.39
N HIS A 35 0.26 -36.86 5.82
CA HIS A 35 1.28 -35.84 5.66
C HIS A 35 0.81 -34.68 4.75
N LEU A 36 0.19 -34.99 3.61
CA LEU A 36 -0.36 -33.96 2.71
C LEU A 36 -1.45 -33.12 3.39
N ARG A 37 -2.30 -33.74 4.22
CA ARG A 37 -3.31 -33.02 5.00
C ARG A 37 -2.69 -32.11 6.06
N ALA A 38 -1.66 -32.58 6.77
CA ALA A 38 -0.96 -31.79 7.77
C ALA A 38 -0.32 -30.54 7.14
N VAL A 39 0.34 -30.69 5.99
CA VAL A 39 0.93 -29.56 5.26
C VAL A 39 -0.14 -28.58 4.79
N ALA A 40 -1.25 -29.06 4.22
CA ALA A 40 -2.34 -28.20 3.77
C ALA A 40 -3.00 -27.42 4.93
N VAL A 41 -3.20 -28.07 6.08
CA VAL A 41 -3.73 -27.40 7.29
C VAL A 41 -2.73 -26.37 7.79
N GLN A 42 -1.43 -26.67 7.81
CA GLN A 42 -0.42 -25.72 8.24
C GLN A 42 -0.41 -24.48 7.33
N MET A 43 -0.44 -24.65 6.01
CA MET A 43 -0.55 -23.53 5.05
C MET A 43 -1.81 -22.68 5.26
N GLN A 44 -2.95 -23.31 5.58
CA GLN A 44 -4.18 -22.58 5.89
C GLN A 44 -4.10 -21.81 7.20
N VAL A 45 -3.48 -22.40 8.23
CA VAL A 45 -3.23 -21.74 9.52
C VAL A 45 -2.27 -20.56 9.33
N ASP A 46 -1.20 -20.74 8.57
CA ASP A 46 -0.22 -19.70 8.29
C ASP A 46 -0.86 -18.55 7.50
N SER A 47 -1.57 -18.85 6.41
CA SER A 47 -2.30 -17.85 5.62
C SER A 47 -3.37 -17.11 6.43
N TYR A 48 -4.09 -17.81 7.31
CA TYR A 48 -5.06 -17.20 8.20
C TYR A 48 -4.38 -16.31 9.25
N ALA A 49 -3.26 -16.74 9.81
CA ALA A 49 -2.48 -15.96 10.76
C ALA A 49 -1.92 -14.69 10.12
N GLU A 50 -1.36 -14.78 8.91
CA GLU A 50 -0.92 -13.63 8.10
C GLU A 50 -2.07 -12.67 7.84
N HIS A 51 -3.23 -13.18 7.41
CA HIS A 51 -4.42 -12.34 7.18
C HIS A 51 -4.88 -11.62 8.46
N HIS A 52 -4.89 -12.29 9.60
CA HIS A 52 -5.27 -11.67 10.87
C HIS A 52 -4.22 -10.68 11.40
N GLN A 53 -2.94 -10.94 11.16
CA GLN A 53 -1.86 -9.99 11.47
C GLN A 53 -2.03 -8.71 10.67
N LEU A 54 -2.33 -8.82 9.37
CA LEU A 54 -2.66 -7.67 8.52
C LEU A 54 -3.82 -6.85 9.06
N LEU A 55 -4.90 -7.52 9.51
CA LEU A 55 -6.04 -6.84 10.11
C LEU A 55 -5.66 -6.13 11.41
N GLY A 56 -4.82 -6.75 12.25
CA GLY A 56 -4.34 -6.15 13.50
C GLY A 56 -3.47 -4.90 13.26
N VAL A 57 -2.47 -5.01 12.37
CA VAL A 57 -1.62 -3.87 11.97
C VAL A 57 -2.50 -2.76 11.39
N ARG A 58 -3.45 -3.11 10.52
CA ARG A 58 -4.39 -2.15 9.93
C ARG A 58 -5.19 -1.42 10.98
N ASP A 59 -5.78 -2.13 11.93
CA ASP A 59 -6.63 -1.53 12.94
C ASP A 59 -5.82 -0.63 13.90
N VAL A 60 -4.58 -1.00 14.22
CA VAL A 60 -3.66 -0.18 15.03
C VAL A 60 -3.30 1.12 14.31
N VAL A 61 -2.85 1.02 13.06
CA VAL A 61 -2.45 2.20 12.24
C VAL A 61 -3.66 3.09 11.97
N TRP A 62 -4.82 2.50 11.66
CA TRP A 62 -6.07 3.21 11.45
C TRP A 62 -6.51 3.99 12.70
N ASN A 63 -6.51 3.34 13.86
CA ASN A 63 -6.88 3.97 15.12
C ASN A 63 -5.88 5.08 15.51
N TRP A 64 -4.59 4.87 15.26
CA TRP A 64 -3.59 5.91 15.46
C TRP A 64 -3.85 7.12 14.56
N ALA A 65 -4.02 6.93 13.25
CA ALA A 65 -4.28 8.01 12.30
C ALA A 65 -5.55 8.81 12.68
N ARG A 66 -6.62 8.11 13.08
CA ARG A 66 -7.88 8.73 13.54
C ARG A 66 -7.75 9.48 14.86
N ARG A 67 -6.90 9.03 15.79
CA ARG A 67 -6.63 9.79 17.03
C ARG A 67 -5.78 11.02 16.73
N ARG A 68 -4.82 10.87 15.82
CA ARG A 68 -3.90 11.94 15.45
C ARG A 68 -4.62 13.12 14.80
N SER A 69 -5.64 12.87 14.00
CA SER A 69 -6.48 13.92 13.40
C SER A 69 -7.22 14.80 14.41
N ARG A 70 -7.24 14.43 15.70
CA ARG A 70 -7.88 15.17 16.80
C ARG A 70 -6.88 15.89 17.70
N THR A 71 -5.58 15.80 17.42
CA THR A 71 -4.52 16.42 18.23
C THR A 71 -4.08 17.76 17.59
N ASP A 72 -3.49 18.65 18.39
CA ASP A 72 -3.05 19.99 17.94
C ASP A 72 -1.96 19.96 16.85
N LYS A 73 -1.10 18.92 16.85
CA LYS A 73 -0.12 18.71 15.78
C LYS A 73 -0.80 18.07 14.56
N THR A 74 -0.74 18.77 13.43
CA THR A 74 -1.35 18.34 12.18
C THR A 74 -0.53 17.23 11.52
N MET A 75 -1.13 16.48 10.59
CA MET A 75 -0.37 15.51 9.77
C MET A 75 0.68 16.20 8.89
N ALA A 76 0.44 17.46 8.49
CA ALA A 76 1.41 18.26 7.75
C ALA A 76 2.68 18.55 8.57
N ASP A 77 2.55 18.71 9.89
CA ASP A 77 3.70 18.88 10.78
C ASP A 77 4.52 17.61 10.88
N LEU A 78 3.86 16.44 10.87
CA LEU A 78 4.54 15.15 10.93
C LEU A 78 5.46 14.95 9.73
N VAL A 79 4.99 15.17 8.50
CA VAL A 79 5.79 14.93 7.27
C VAL A 79 7.16 15.63 7.26
N ARG A 80 7.33 16.71 8.06
CA ARG A 80 8.59 17.45 8.19
C ARG A 80 9.58 16.80 9.17
N GLU A 81 9.10 15.94 10.08
CA GLU A 81 9.91 15.25 11.06
C GLU A 81 10.60 14.03 10.40
N PRO A 82 11.93 13.84 10.54
CA PRO A 82 12.60 12.67 10.00
C PRO A 82 12.32 11.42 10.85
N GLY A 83 12.24 10.26 10.20
CA GLY A 83 12.07 8.97 10.87
C GLY A 83 10.61 8.51 10.99
N PRO A 84 10.34 7.43 11.75
CA PRO A 84 8.98 6.96 11.96
C PRO A 84 8.20 7.92 12.86
N HIS A 85 6.99 8.28 12.45
CA HIS A 85 6.09 9.17 13.18
C HIS A 85 5.25 8.44 14.23
N TYR A 86 5.24 7.11 14.16
CA TYR A 86 4.64 6.24 15.14
C TYR A 86 5.46 4.97 15.25
N GLU A 87 5.73 4.57 16.48
CA GLU A 87 6.34 3.30 16.81
C GLU A 87 5.51 2.66 17.93
N ALA A 88 5.16 1.39 17.77
CA ALA A 88 4.42 0.64 18.77
C ALA A 88 4.85 -0.83 18.81
N GLN A 89 5.08 -1.32 20.02
CA GLN A 89 5.27 -2.74 20.27
C GLN A 89 3.90 -3.40 20.54
N LEU A 90 3.51 -4.33 19.68
CA LEU A 90 2.33 -5.17 19.87
C LEU A 90 2.69 -6.47 20.62
N PRO A 91 1.69 -7.16 21.22
CA PRO A 91 1.87 -8.48 21.78
C PRO A 91 2.49 -9.46 20.76
N GLY A 92 3.36 -10.36 21.23
CA GLY A 92 4.07 -11.30 20.36
C GLY A 92 5.30 -10.73 19.67
N GLU A 93 5.92 -9.71 20.27
CA GLU A 93 7.19 -9.10 19.83
C GLU A 93 7.14 -8.48 18.43
N PHE A 94 5.96 -7.99 18.02
CA PHE A 94 5.80 -7.22 16.79
C PHE A 94 6.07 -5.74 17.02
N LEU A 95 7.02 -5.18 16.28
CA LEU A 95 7.29 -3.75 16.22
C LEU A 95 6.65 -3.16 14.97
N ILE A 96 5.76 -2.19 15.15
CA ILE A 96 5.18 -1.42 14.04
C ILE A 96 5.85 -0.06 14.00
N ARG A 97 6.30 0.35 12.81
CA ARG A 97 6.77 1.70 12.50
C ARG A 97 5.92 2.29 11.37
N VAL A 98 5.57 3.56 11.48
CA VAL A 98 4.75 4.25 10.47
C VAL A 98 5.43 5.54 10.03
N TRP A 99 5.60 5.69 8.72
CA TRP A 99 5.98 6.93 8.07
C TRP A 99 4.75 7.56 7.41
N VAL A 100 4.70 8.88 7.41
CA VAL A 100 3.60 9.67 6.86
C VAL A 100 4.17 10.45 5.70
N HIS A 101 3.47 10.37 4.57
CA HIS A 101 3.74 11.14 3.38
C HIS A 101 2.44 11.78 2.90
N ASP A 102 2.56 12.87 2.15
CA ASP A 102 1.41 13.49 1.50
C ASP A 102 0.96 12.61 0.32
N GLY A 103 -0.29 12.12 0.38
CA GLY A 103 -0.85 11.23 -0.62
C GLY A 103 -1.52 11.95 -1.80
N GLN A 104 -1.61 13.28 -1.78
CA GLN A 104 -2.23 14.08 -2.85
C GLN A 104 -1.22 14.63 -3.86
N GLY A 105 0.08 14.32 -3.77
CA GLY A 105 1.07 14.77 -4.77
C GLY A 105 0.86 14.23 -6.19
N THR A 106 0.01 13.21 -6.36
CA THR A 106 -0.16 12.45 -7.62
C THR A 106 -1.55 12.63 -8.25
N ILE A 107 -1.64 12.31 -9.54
CA ILE A 107 -2.86 12.51 -10.35
C ILE A 107 -3.91 11.44 -10.02
N LEU A 108 -5.17 11.83 -9.77
CA LEU A 108 -6.26 10.89 -9.55
C LEU A 108 -6.67 10.21 -10.88
N ALA A 109 -6.49 8.90 -10.97
CA ALA A 109 -6.88 8.11 -12.14
C ALA A 109 -8.37 7.73 -12.15
N ASN A 110 -9.01 7.63 -10.97
CA ASN A 110 -10.41 7.24 -10.84
C ASN A 110 -11.34 8.46 -10.76
N LEU A 111 -11.94 8.83 -11.88
CA LEU A 111 -12.74 10.06 -12.01
C LEU A 111 -14.23 9.89 -11.72
N LYS A 112 -14.64 8.77 -11.12
CA LYS A 112 -16.07 8.49 -10.81
C LYS A 112 -16.71 9.53 -9.89
N GLY A 113 -15.91 10.29 -9.13
CA GLY A 113 -16.37 11.33 -8.20
C GLY A 113 -16.23 12.77 -8.71
N ALA A 114 -15.98 12.99 -10.02
CA ALA A 114 -15.87 14.34 -10.56
C ALA A 114 -17.20 15.12 -10.41
N ASP A 115 -17.13 16.31 -9.85
CA ASP A 115 -18.25 17.23 -9.62
C ASP A 115 -18.81 17.84 -10.92
N THR A 116 -17.95 18.04 -11.92
CA THR A 116 -18.28 18.66 -13.20
C THR A 116 -17.61 17.92 -14.36
N ASP A 117 -18.25 17.96 -15.54
CA ASP A 117 -17.67 17.39 -16.76
C ASP A 117 -16.37 18.11 -17.15
N ARG A 118 -16.33 19.44 -16.98
CA ARG A 118 -15.14 20.25 -17.25
C ARG A 118 -13.93 19.78 -16.42
N ARG A 119 -14.11 19.53 -15.12
CA ARG A 119 -13.04 19.07 -14.23
C ARG A 119 -12.61 17.64 -14.56
N ARG A 120 -13.55 16.78 -14.97
CA ARG A 120 -13.27 15.43 -15.48
C ARG A 120 -12.42 15.47 -16.74
N ASP A 121 -12.79 16.31 -17.71
CA ASP A 121 -12.09 16.44 -18.99
C ASP A 121 -10.67 16.96 -18.79
N LEU A 122 -10.50 17.94 -17.90
CA LEU A 122 -9.19 18.45 -17.52
C LEU A 122 -8.32 17.34 -16.90
N MET A 123 -8.85 16.56 -15.97
CA MET A 123 -8.09 15.47 -15.35
C MET A 123 -7.75 14.34 -16.34
N MET A 124 -8.65 14.02 -17.29
CA MET A 124 -8.33 13.08 -18.38
C MET A 124 -7.21 13.59 -19.27
N GLU A 125 -7.18 14.89 -19.56
CA GLU A 125 -6.10 15.51 -20.32
C GLU A 125 -4.77 15.44 -19.58
N LEU A 126 -4.77 15.68 -18.25
CA LEU A 126 -3.57 15.49 -17.42
C LEU A 126 -3.06 14.05 -17.45
N LEU A 127 -3.96 13.07 -17.30
CA LEU A 127 -3.61 11.65 -17.35
C LEU A 127 -2.98 11.22 -18.68
N ARG A 128 -3.35 11.85 -19.81
CA ARG A 128 -2.73 11.58 -21.12
C ARG A 128 -1.30 12.10 -21.23
N ARG A 129 -0.94 13.11 -20.43
CA ARG A 129 0.39 13.74 -20.42
C ARG A 129 1.37 13.02 -19.49
N VAL A 130 0.87 12.26 -18.53
CA VAL A 130 1.71 11.46 -17.62
C VAL A 130 2.24 10.22 -18.34
N PRO A 131 3.54 9.86 -18.17
CA PRO A 131 4.10 8.63 -18.74
C PRO A 131 3.35 7.37 -18.28
N LEU A 132 2.99 6.50 -19.22
CA LEU A 132 2.22 5.27 -18.94
C LEU A 132 3.02 4.22 -18.14
N ASP A 133 4.34 4.29 -18.17
CA ASP A 133 5.28 3.42 -17.47
C ASP A 133 5.57 3.88 -16.03
N ARG A 134 4.93 4.96 -15.57
CA ARG A 134 5.09 5.56 -14.24
C ARG A 134 3.81 5.49 -13.41
N PRO A 135 3.39 4.28 -12.97
CA PRO A 135 2.17 4.12 -12.17
C PRO A 135 2.25 4.85 -10.82
N ASP A 136 3.47 5.16 -10.35
CA ASP A 136 3.75 5.95 -9.16
C ASP A 136 3.28 7.40 -9.23
N LEU A 137 3.08 7.95 -10.43
CA LEU A 137 2.58 9.32 -10.62
C LEU A 137 1.06 9.43 -10.58
N THR A 138 0.36 8.32 -10.37
CA THR A 138 -1.10 8.25 -10.31
C THR A 138 -1.59 7.57 -9.04
N ARG A 139 -2.80 7.94 -8.61
CA ARG A 139 -3.50 7.31 -7.48
C ARG A 139 -4.91 6.90 -7.84
N ARG A 140 -5.44 5.90 -7.12
CA ARG A 140 -6.75 5.28 -7.42
C ARG A 140 -7.90 5.83 -6.59
N GLY A 141 -7.62 6.55 -5.50
CA GLY A 141 -8.63 7.04 -4.56
C GLY A 141 -8.26 8.40 -3.95
N GLY A 142 -9.19 8.94 -3.17
CA GLY A 142 -9.09 10.25 -2.52
C GLY A 142 -9.71 11.42 -3.30
N PRO A 143 -9.57 12.65 -2.79
CA PRO A 143 -10.11 13.88 -3.41
C PRO A 143 -9.50 14.13 -4.80
N MET A 144 -10.07 15.02 -5.61
CA MET A 144 -9.52 15.28 -6.96
C MET A 144 -8.34 16.27 -6.94
N GLU A 145 -8.24 17.08 -5.89
CA GLU A 145 -7.18 18.05 -5.69
C GLU A 145 -5.83 17.36 -5.55
N MET A 146 -4.79 18.02 -6.06
CA MET A 146 -3.41 17.62 -5.94
C MET A 146 -2.67 18.59 -5.03
N SER A 147 -1.88 18.06 -4.12
CA SER A 147 -1.08 18.85 -3.21
C SER A 147 0.14 19.39 -3.93
N ILE A 148 0.28 20.72 -4.00
CA ILE A 148 1.42 21.37 -4.65
C ILE A 148 2.72 20.99 -3.95
N THR A 149 2.71 20.92 -2.62
CA THR A 149 3.91 20.71 -1.80
C THR A 149 4.54 19.34 -2.01
N ALA A 150 3.76 18.35 -2.41
CA ALA A 150 4.22 16.97 -2.60
C ALA A 150 4.27 16.53 -4.07
N MET A 151 3.99 17.45 -4.99
CA MET A 151 3.88 17.14 -6.39
C MET A 151 5.25 16.89 -7.03
N PRO A 152 5.49 15.72 -7.67
CA PRO A 152 6.69 15.48 -8.44
C PRO A 152 6.79 16.43 -9.63
N ASP A 153 8.01 16.76 -10.07
CA ASP A 153 8.24 17.64 -11.23
C ASP A 153 7.50 17.19 -12.49
N VAL A 154 7.44 15.88 -12.73
CA VAL A 154 6.73 15.30 -13.88
C VAL A 154 5.23 15.62 -13.85
N VAL A 155 4.63 15.66 -12.66
CA VAL A 155 3.20 16.01 -12.49
C VAL A 155 3.01 17.51 -12.69
N ILE A 156 3.93 18.35 -12.20
CA ILE A 156 3.93 19.80 -12.47
C ILE A 156 4.00 20.06 -13.98
N ASP A 157 4.91 19.39 -14.69
CA ASP A 157 5.08 19.53 -16.13
C ASP A 157 3.83 19.08 -16.91
N ALA A 158 3.19 17.99 -16.47
CA ALA A 158 1.93 17.52 -17.06
C ALA A 158 0.79 18.56 -16.90
N ILE A 159 0.69 19.18 -15.73
CA ILE A 159 -0.27 20.27 -15.45
C ILE A 159 0.01 21.47 -16.35
N CYS A 160 1.28 21.85 -16.49
CA CYS A 160 1.66 23.03 -17.25
C CYS A 160 1.59 22.84 -18.78
N GLY A 161 1.45 21.59 -19.26
CA GLY A 161 1.27 21.32 -20.69
C GLY A 161 2.44 21.79 -21.56
N GLY A 162 3.65 21.85 -21.00
CA GLY A 162 4.86 22.33 -21.66
C GLY A 162 5.15 23.82 -21.49
N ASP A 163 4.29 24.60 -20.82
CA ASP A 163 4.60 25.98 -20.43
C ASP A 163 5.70 26.01 -19.36
N GLN A 164 6.93 26.34 -19.77
CA GLN A 164 8.08 26.40 -18.88
C GLN A 164 8.01 27.55 -17.87
N GLN A 165 7.32 28.65 -18.20
CA GLN A 165 7.16 29.77 -17.29
C GLN A 165 6.23 29.34 -16.14
N LEU A 166 5.11 28.71 -16.49
CA LEU A 166 4.13 28.22 -15.52
C LEU A 166 4.74 27.12 -14.64
N ALA A 167 5.50 26.19 -15.23
CA ALA A 167 6.15 25.12 -14.49
C ALA A 167 7.22 25.64 -13.52
N SER A 168 8.02 26.63 -13.94
CA SER A 168 8.99 27.32 -13.08
C SER A 168 8.30 28.02 -11.91
N ALA A 169 7.17 28.69 -12.16
CA ALA A 169 6.36 29.34 -11.12
C ALA A 169 5.81 28.33 -10.10
N MET A 170 5.25 27.21 -10.57
CA MET A 170 4.74 26.14 -9.71
C MET A 170 5.83 25.52 -8.84
N ARG A 171 7.01 25.25 -9.40
CA ARG A 171 8.16 24.74 -8.62
C ARG A 171 8.62 25.74 -7.57
N TYR A 172 8.74 27.02 -7.95
CA TYR A 172 9.09 28.08 -7.01
C TYR A 172 8.10 28.12 -5.83
N ILE A 173 6.80 28.03 -6.09
CA ILE A 173 5.76 28.01 -5.05
C ILE A 173 5.80 26.74 -4.20
N ARG A 174 6.09 25.57 -4.80
CA ARG A 174 6.26 24.31 -4.05
C ARG A 174 7.42 24.42 -3.06
N ASP A 175 8.54 24.97 -3.51
CA ASP A 175 9.79 24.99 -2.75
C ASP A 175 9.81 26.13 -1.71
N ASP A 176 9.00 27.18 -1.89
CA ASP A 176 8.83 28.28 -0.95
C ASP A 176 7.95 27.89 0.25
N THR A 177 8.55 27.24 1.24
CA THR A 177 7.88 26.83 2.48
C THR A 177 7.53 27.98 3.43
N SER A 178 7.91 29.23 3.09
CA SER A 178 7.79 30.39 3.98
C SER A 178 6.47 31.16 3.86
N LYS A 179 5.73 30.96 2.77
CA LYS A 179 4.54 31.78 2.43
C LYS A 179 3.23 31.23 3.00
N GLU A 180 2.35 32.13 3.40
CA GLU A 180 1.03 31.88 3.98
C GLU A 180 0.01 31.45 2.87
N GLY A 181 0.25 30.30 2.24
CA GLY A 181 -0.77 29.54 1.50
C GLY A 181 -1.31 30.14 0.19
N LYS A 182 -2.52 29.66 -0.20
CA LYS A 182 -3.17 29.82 -1.53
C LYS A 182 -3.31 31.27 -2.03
N ARG A 183 -3.37 32.25 -1.14
CA ARG A 183 -3.59 33.67 -1.49
C ARG A 183 -2.34 34.27 -2.14
N ASP A 184 -1.16 33.84 -1.71
CA ASP A 184 0.10 34.27 -2.28
C ASP A 184 0.33 33.66 -3.65
N MET A 185 -0.11 32.41 -3.85
CA MET A 185 -0.02 31.72 -5.14
C MET A 185 -0.69 32.52 -6.27
N ARG A 186 -1.99 32.85 -6.16
CA ARG A 186 -2.70 33.56 -7.23
C ARG A 186 -2.07 34.93 -7.51
N THR A 187 -1.61 35.61 -6.47
CA THR A 187 -0.93 36.91 -6.58
C THR A 187 0.41 36.77 -7.33
N GLU A 188 1.17 35.73 -7.01
CA GLU A 188 2.45 35.40 -7.66
C GLU A 188 2.26 35.09 -9.15
N PHE A 189 1.27 34.27 -9.52
CA PHE A 189 0.96 34.00 -10.94
C PHE A 189 0.50 35.27 -11.68
N ILE A 190 -0.31 36.12 -11.06
CA ILE A 190 -0.70 37.41 -11.67
C ILE A 190 0.52 38.32 -11.85
N ALA A 191 1.42 38.38 -10.86
CA ALA A 191 2.65 39.16 -10.94
C ALA A 191 3.59 38.69 -12.05
N GLN A 192 3.53 37.39 -12.40
CA GLN A 192 4.27 36.80 -13.51
C GLN A 192 3.54 36.93 -14.87
N GLY A 193 2.37 37.58 -14.91
CA GLY A 193 1.67 37.93 -16.14
C GLY A 193 0.68 36.88 -16.66
N PHE A 194 0.32 35.89 -15.85
CA PHE A 194 -0.68 34.89 -16.24
C PHE A 194 -2.12 35.46 -16.17
N ASP A 195 -2.96 35.15 -17.16
CA ASP A 195 -4.38 35.50 -17.14
C ASP A 195 -5.09 34.72 -16.01
N PRO A 196 -5.77 35.40 -15.07
CA PRO A 196 -6.54 34.74 -14.01
C PRO A 196 -7.56 33.71 -14.50
N ASN A 197 -8.10 33.87 -15.71
CA ASN A 197 -9.10 32.96 -16.27
C ASN A 197 -8.45 31.65 -16.75
N ASP A 198 -7.25 31.73 -17.32
CA ASP A 198 -6.53 30.56 -17.84
C ASP A 198 -6.06 29.63 -16.71
N ILE A 199 -5.66 30.21 -15.57
CA ILE A 199 -5.17 29.47 -14.42
C ILE A 199 -6.26 29.06 -13.42
N ALA A 200 -7.51 29.55 -13.59
CA ALA A 200 -8.61 29.25 -12.67
C ALA A 200 -8.92 27.75 -12.59
N ASP A 201 -8.98 27.10 -13.75
CA ASP A 201 -9.24 25.67 -13.88
C ASP A 201 -8.12 24.83 -13.24
N ILE A 202 -6.86 25.25 -13.43
CA ILE A 202 -5.69 24.61 -12.82
C ILE A 202 -5.75 24.76 -11.29
N PHE A 203 -6.02 25.96 -10.78
CA PHE A 203 -6.10 26.19 -9.34
C PHE A 203 -7.23 25.42 -8.65
N ALA A 204 -8.32 25.14 -9.35
CA ALA A 204 -9.39 24.27 -8.84
C ALA A 204 -8.91 22.82 -8.62
N LEU A 205 -7.81 22.42 -9.27
CA LEU A 205 -7.18 21.12 -9.06
C LEU A 205 -6.07 21.13 -8.01
N LEU A 206 -5.73 22.27 -7.42
CA LEU A 206 -4.57 22.38 -6.53
C LEU A 206 -4.95 22.66 -5.06
N THR A 207 -4.20 22.06 -4.14
CA THR A 207 -4.32 22.31 -2.70
C THR A 207 -2.95 22.47 -2.02
N PHE A 208 -2.93 23.19 -0.90
CA PHE A 208 -1.80 23.28 0.03
C PHE A 208 -2.11 22.60 1.36
N THR A 209 -3.36 22.18 1.53
CA THR A 209 -3.85 21.55 2.76
C THR A 209 -4.31 20.17 2.35
N PRO A 210 -3.38 19.22 2.16
CA PRO A 210 -3.75 17.85 1.83
C PRO A 210 -4.58 17.26 2.96
N VAL A 211 -5.61 16.52 2.58
CA VAL A 211 -6.41 15.65 3.45
C VAL A 211 -6.14 14.18 3.18
N LEU A 212 -5.49 13.83 2.06
CA LEU A 212 -5.05 12.45 1.77
C LEU A 212 -3.60 12.26 2.19
N TRP A 213 -3.35 11.19 2.93
CA TRP A 213 -2.05 10.84 3.47
C TRP A 213 -1.69 9.42 3.06
N GLN A 214 -0.48 9.24 2.58
CA GLN A 214 0.10 7.94 2.34
C GLN A 214 0.85 7.50 3.60
N LEU A 215 0.45 6.37 4.19
CA LEU A 215 1.13 5.80 5.34
C LEU A 215 1.96 4.61 4.87
N GLU A 216 3.26 4.67 5.08
CA GLU A 216 4.14 3.52 4.93
C GLU A 216 4.28 2.85 6.29
N VAL A 217 4.00 1.56 6.35
CA VAL A 217 3.99 0.80 7.59
C VAL A 217 4.99 -0.32 7.47
N GLU A 218 5.93 -0.39 8.39
CA GLU A 218 6.84 -1.51 8.54
C GLU A 218 6.44 -2.29 9.78
N ALA A 219 6.13 -3.57 9.61
CA ALA A 219 5.88 -4.51 10.68
C ALA A 219 7.06 -5.48 10.78
N VAL A 220 7.76 -5.47 11.91
CA VAL A 220 8.91 -6.34 12.17
C VAL A 220 8.53 -7.28 13.31
N ARG A 221 8.59 -8.59 13.06
CA ARG A 221 8.42 -9.60 14.11
C ARG A 221 9.79 -9.95 14.68
N ALA A 222 9.99 -9.88 15.99
CA ALA A 222 11.20 -10.44 16.58
C ALA A 222 11.22 -11.97 16.44
N THR A 223 12.39 -12.53 16.18
CA THR A 223 12.63 -13.97 16.18
C THR A 223 12.83 -14.45 17.62
N ALA A 224 12.80 -15.78 17.83
CA ALA A 224 12.90 -16.38 19.17
C ALA A 224 14.20 -16.05 19.93
N ASP A 225 15.24 -15.58 19.24
CA ASP A 225 16.51 -15.11 19.80
C ASP A 225 16.53 -13.59 20.08
N GLY A 226 15.41 -12.90 19.87
CA GLY A 226 15.26 -11.46 20.04
C GLY A 226 15.84 -10.62 18.89
N THR A 227 16.30 -11.25 17.80
CA THR A 227 16.74 -10.48 16.62
C THR A 227 15.54 -10.00 15.80
N PRO A 228 15.63 -8.83 15.14
CA PRO A 228 14.56 -8.36 14.27
C PRO A 228 14.44 -9.25 13.04
N GLY A 229 13.25 -9.82 12.81
CA GLY A 229 12.94 -10.60 11.62
C GLY A 229 12.86 -9.73 10.36
N THR A 230 12.51 -10.36 9.24
CA THR A 230 12.33 -9.64 7.96
C THR A 230 11.18 -8.65 8.08
N PRO A 231 11.39 -7.36 7.75
CA PRO A 231 10.32 -6.37 7.77
C PRO A 231 9.28 -6.67 6.69
N GLU A 232 8.01 -6.68 7.07
CA GLU A 232 6.89 -6.63 6.15
C GLU A 232 6.46 -5.18 5.96
N ARG A 233 6.33 -4.74 4.70
CA ARG A 233 5.99 -3.35 4.40
C ARG A 233 4.62 -3.24 3.73
N TYR A 234 3.87 -2.24 4.17
CA TYR A 234 2.54 -1.93 3.68
C TYR A 234 2.44 -0.45 3.33
N ALA A 235 1.68 -0.15 2.29
CA ALA A 235 1.31 1.20 1.92
C ALA A 235 -0.21 1.37 2.06
N LEU A 236 -0.61 2.41 2.78
CA LEU A 236 -2.00 2.78 2.99
C LEU A 236 -2.25 4.16 2.41
N LEU A 237 -3.46 4.37 1.90
CA LEU A 237 -3.93 5.69 1.49
C LEU A 237 -5.14 6.06 2.34
N VAL A 238 -4.97 7.05 3.21
CA VAL A 238 -5.96 7.44 4.23
C VAL A 238 -6.36 8.90 4.03
N GLU A 239 -7.65 9.14 3.90
CA GLU A 239 -8.22 10.49 3.92
C GLU A 239 -8.59 10.87 5.35
N ILE A 240 -8.08 12.01 5.81
CA ILE A 240 -8.25 12.52 7.16
C ILE A 240 -8.99 13.86 7.06
N GLY A 241 -10.28 13.83 7.37
CA GLY A 241 -11.15 14.99 7.48
C GLY A 241 -12.16 14.80 8.62
N THR A 242 -13.41 15.26 8.42
CA THR A 242 -14.52 15.00 9.36
C THR A 242 -14.73 13.50 9.58
N ASP A 243 -14.71 12.74 8.49
CA ASP A 243 -14.72 11.28 8.49
C ASP A 243 -13.39 10.76 7.95
N THR A 244 -12.71 9.92 8.72
CA THR A 244 -11.51 9.22 8.24
C THR A 244 -11.94 8.11 7.28
N LYS A 245 -11.35 8.04 6.08
CA LYS A 245 -11.62 6.99 5.07
C LYS A 245 -10.35 6.28 4.63
N LEU A 246 -10.37 4.95 4.59
CA LEU A 246 -9.29 4.14 4.02
C LEU A 246 -9.61 3.89 2.55
N HIS A 247 -8.80 4.44 1.65
CA HIS A 247 -8.96 4.27 0.20
C HIS A 247 -8.22 3.04 -0.33
N GLU A 248 -7.04 2.76 0.22
CA GLU A 248 -6.17 1.70 -0.27
C GLU A 248 -5.38 1.07 0.87
N TRP A 249 -5.19 -0.25 0.77
CA TRP A 249 -4.27 -1.03 1.58
C TRP A 249 -3.59 -2.04 0.66
N ARG A 250 -2.27 -1.98 0.56
CA ARG A 250 -1.50 -2.94 -0.24
C ARG A 250 -0.13 -3.23 0.39
N PRO A 251 0.47 -4.39 0.09
CA PRO A 251 1.90 -4.58 0.31
C PRO A 251 2.69 -3.47 -0.41
N ALA A 252 3.66 -2.87 0.27
CA ALA A 252 4.57 -1.96 -0.37
C ALA A 252 5.48 -2.77 -1.30
N GLN A 253 5.51 -2.41 -2.58
CA GLN A 253 6.49 -2.98 -3.51
C GLN A 253 7.81 -2.26 -3.27
N ASP A 254 8.89 -3.01 -3.09
CA ASP A 254 10.23 -2.41 -3.04
C ASP A 254 10.61 -1.91 -4.45
N PRO A 255 11.18 -0.69 -4.59
CA PRO A 255 11.47 0.29 -3.54
C PRO A 255 10.29 1.25 -3.27
N PRO A 256 10.27 1.93 -2.09
CA PRO A 256 9.20 2.85 -1.73
C PRO A 256 8.99 3.96 -2.78
N LEU A 257 7.72 4.27 -3.02
CA LEU A 257 7.25 5.32 -3.91
C LEU A 257 7.66 6.68 -3.32
N GLY A 258 8.86 7.14 -3.63
CA GLY A 258 9.39 8.41 -3.13
C GLY A 258 10.84 8.38 -2.63
N SER A 259 11.57 7.25 -2.72
CA SER A 259 13.00 7.24 -2.32
C SER A 259 13.95 7.90 -3.31
N THR A 260 13.48 8.42 -4.44
CA THR A 260 14.24 9.40 -5.23
C THR A 260 14.00 10.77 -4.63
N ARG A 261 14.75 11.10 -3.57
CA ARG A 261 15.03 12.50 -3.23
C ARG A 261 15.96 13.10 -4.26
#